data_AF-A0A2D6KK26-F1
#
_entry.id   AF-A0A2D6KK26-F1
#
_cell.length_a   1.000
_cell.length_b   1.000
_cell.length_c   1.000
_cell.angle_alpha   90.00
_cell.angle_beta   90.00
_cell.angle_gamma   90.00
#
_symmetry.space_group_name_H-M   'P 1'
#
loop_
_entity.id
_entity.type
_entity.pdbx_description
1 polymer ?
#
loop_
_entity_poly.entity_id
_entity_poly.type
_entity_poly.pdbx_seq_one_letter_code
_entity_poly.pdbx_strand_id
1 'polypeptide(L)'
;MSEVPVSRARSEALRRLRGSVEFGGCSRGDVLGSAVRRPLTEAFADPAVASRVFGLRGAAVQHRWSCLVRACADSPTALGFVQVDGSLRNLADRLGVDDDAFLRNLRTWGAKRPPIVVAAESKGPRGAGGAKGRKASVIVQVPLLSAWLLWTADARSVVYRGMQGFIGPERIRQVAVTLIAHGDHPPAEKALLPLDADRLIRLASSR
;
A
#
# COMPACT_ATOMS: atom_id res chain seq x y z
N MET A 1 22.02 4.38 -1.29
CA MET A 1 20.74 4.73 -1.92
C MET A 1 20.07 5.79 -1.06
N SER A 2 19.84 7.00 -1.57
CA SER A 2 19.19 8.07 -0.80
C SER A 2 17.76 7.64 -0.45
N GLU A 3 17.42 7.62 0.83
CA GLU A 3 16.06 7.35 1.31
C GLU A 3 15.13 8.43 0.75
N VAL A 4 14.15 8.06 -0.07
CA VAL A 4 13.16 9.02 -0.58
C VAL A 4 12.25 9.40 0.57
N PRO A 5 12.09 10.69 0.91
CA PRO A 5 11.18 11.09 1.98
C PRO A 5 9.77 10.55 1.74
N VAL A 6 9.12 10.00 2.77
CA VAL A 6 7.78 9.39 2.66
C VAL A 6 6.75 10.33 2.04
N SER A 7 6.86 11.63 2.32
CA SER A 7 6.04 12.68 1.70
C SER A 7 6.23 12.76 0.18
N ARG A 8 7.47 12.69 -0.31
CA ARG A 8 7.79 12.67 -1.75
C ARG A 8 7.30 11.37 -2.39
N ALA A 9 7.45 10.22 -1.73
CA ALA A 9 6.92 8.96 -2.20
C ALA A 9 5.39 9.00 -2.35
N ARG A 10 4.67 9.63 -1.42
CA ARG A 10 3.22 9.82 -1.53
C ARG A 10 2.83 10.73 -2.68
N SER A 11 3.52 11.86 -2.86
CA SER A 11 3.27 12.77 -3.99
C SER A 11 3.48 12.06 -5.33
N GLU A 12 4.51 11.22 -5.42
CA GLU A 12 4.78 10.41 -6.60
C GLU A 12 3.68 9.37 -6.84
N ALA A 13 3.25 8.65 -5.81
CA ALA A 13 2.17 7.67 -5.90
C ALA A 13 0.87 8.32 -6.40
N LEU A 14 0.51 9.50 -5.86
CA LEU A 14 -0.66 10.25 -6.31
C LEU A 14 -0.54 10.74 -7.75
N ARG A 15 0.67 11.13 -8.18
CA ARG A 15 0.94 11.50 -9.57
C ARG A 15 0.77 10.30 -10.50
N ARG A 16 1.34 9.15 -10.14
CA ARG A 16 1.21 7.90 -10.90
C ARG A 16 -0.24 7.46 -11.02
N LEU A 17 -1.02 7.49 -9.93
CA LEU A 17 -2.45 7.20 -9.97
C LEU A 17 -3.21 8.12 -10.94
N ARG A 18 -2.92 9.43 -10.94
CA ARG A 18 -3.52 10.36 -11.91
C ARG A 18 -3.16 9.95 -13.35
N GLY A 19 -1.90 9.61 -13.60
CA GLY A 19 -1.47 9.09 -14.90
C GLY A 19 -2.21 7.83 -15.33
N SER A 20 -2.47 6.87 -14.42
CA SER A 20 -3.26 5.67 -14.72
C SER A 20 -4.71 6.04 -15.12
N VAL A 21 -5.32 6.94 -14.35
CA VAL A 21 -6.69 7.42 -14.59
C VAL A 21 -6.82 8.13 -15.94
N GLU A 22 -5.88 9.02 -16.25
CA GLU A 22 -5.81 9.75 -17.53
C GLU A 22 -5.57 8.80 -18.71
N PHE A 23 -4.61 7.88 -18.57
CA PHE A 23 -4.31 6.89 -19.60
C PHE A 23 -5.54 6.03 -19.93
N GLY A 24 -6.22 5.51 -18.90
CA GLY A 24 -7.39 4.66 -19.05
C GLY A 24 -8.68 5.39 -19.41
N GLY A 25 -8.72 6.72 -19.34
CA GLY A 25 -9.96 7.50 -19.52
C GLY A 25 -11.05 7.11 -18.52
N CYS A 26 -10.67 6.81 -17.27
CA CYS A 26 -11.56 6.23 -16.26
C CYS A 26 -11.51 7.05 -14.95
N SER A 27 -12.18 6.61 -13.89
CA SER A 27 -12.11 7.25 -12.57
C SER A 27 -11.13 6.55 -11.61
N ARG A 28 -10.82 7.19 -10.47
CA ARG A 28 -10.04 6.52 -9.41
C ARG A 28 -10.79 5.30 -8.83
N GLY A 29 -12.12 5.34 -8.80
CA GLY A 29 -12.96 4.23 -8.33
C GLY A 29 -12.93 3.03 -9.28
N ASP A 30 -12.75 3.27 -10.57
CA ASP A 30 -12.62 2.23 -11.58
C ASP A 30 -11.34 1.41 -11.42
N VAL A 31 -10.22 2.09 -11.20
CA VAL A 31 -8.90 1.44 -11.08
C VAL A 31 -8.59 0.96 -9.67
N LEU A 32 -9.14 1.60 -8.64
CA LEU A 32 -8.86 1.25 -7.24
C LEU A 32 -10.09 1.42 -6.36
N GLY A 33 -11.28 1.01 -6.79
CA GLY A 33 -12.49 1.00 -5.96
C GLY A 33 -12.42 0.01 -4.79
N SER A 34 -13.42 0.03 -3.90
CA SER A 34 -13.42 -0.85 -2.71
C SER A 34 -13.30 -2.34 -3.07
N ALA A 35 -14.04 -2.80 -4.08
CA ALA A 35 -13.98 -4.18 -4.56
C ALA A 35 -12.61 -4.58 -5.14
N VAL A 36 -11.84 -3.61 -5.64
CA VAL A 36 -10.48 -3.84 -6.16
C VAL A 36 -9.46 -3.86 -5.04
N ARG A 37 -9.55 -2.93 -4.08
CA ARG A 37 -8.59 -2.82 -2.98
C ARG A 37 -8.75 -3.95 -1.95
N ARG A 38 -9.98 -4.37 -1.68
CA ARG A 38 -10.29 -5.30 -0.59
C ARG A 38 -9.52 -6.63 -0.69
N PRO A 39 -9.48 -7.34 -1.83
CA PRO A 39 -8.70 -8.58 -1.93
C PRO A 39 -7.20 -8.39 -1.67
N LEU A 40 -6.61 -7.27 -2.10
CA LEU A 40 -5.21 -6.95 -1.83
C LEU A 40 -5.00 -6.72 -0.33
N THR A 41 -5.84 -5.87 0.27
CA THR A 41 -5.81 -5.56 1.71
C THR A 41 -5.98 -6.82 2.55
N GLU A 42 -6.90 -7.71 2.19
CA GLU A 42 -7.14 -8.99 2.87
C GLU A 42 -5.93 -9.92 2.75
N ALA A 43 -5.31 -10.02 1.57
CA ALA A 43 -4.10 -10.81 1.38
C ALA A 43 -2.93 -10.32 2.26
N PHE A 44 -2.76 -9.00 2.42
CA PHE A 44 -1.76 -8.45 3.34
C PHE A 44 -2.11 -8.64 4.82
N ALA A 45 -3.41 -8.63 5.15
CA ALA A 45 -3.92 -8.74 6.51
C ALA A 45 -4.09 -10.19 6.98
N ASP A 46 -3.95 -11.17 6.08
CA ASP A 46 -4.05 -12.59 6.39
C ASP A 46 -3.00 -13.00 7.45
N PRO A 47 -3.40 -13.66 8.55
CA PRO A 47 -2.48 -14.05 9.62
C PRO A 47 -1.34 -14.97 9.18
N ALA A 48 -1.60 -15.88 8.23
CA ALA A 48 -0.58 -16.79 7.72
C ALA A 48 0.44 -16.04 6.86
N VAL A 49 -0.02 -15.12 6.00
CA VAL A 49 0.84 -14.20 5.24
C VAL A 49 1.64 -13.29 6.18
N ALA A 50 0.98 -12.68 7.17
CA ALA A 50 1.63 -11.82 8.16
C ALA A 50 2.77 -12.54 8.89
N SER A 51 2.54 -13.78 9.30
CA SER A 51 3.55 -14.61 9.94
C SER A 51 4.68 -15.03 8.98
N ARG A 52 4.32 -15.60 7.83
CA ARG A 52 5.27 -16.22 6.87
C ARG A 52 6.11 -15.18 6.14
N VAL A 53 5.47 -14.14 5.59
CA VAL A 53 6.11 -13.15 4.71
C VAL A 53 6.74 -12.02 5.53
N PHE A 54 6.00 -11.48 6.49
CA PHE A 54 6.45 -10.30 7.24
C PHE A 54 7.10 -10.65 8.59
N GLY A 55 7.08 -11.93 8.99
CA GLY A 55 7.63 -12.38 10.28
C GLY A 55 6.85 -11.84 11.48
N LEU A 56 5.57 -11.56 11.32
CA LEU A 56 4.69 -10.97 12.33
C LEU A 56 3.95 -12.08 13.07
N ARG A 57 4.52 -12.51 14.20
CA ARG A 57 3.98 -13.58 15.03
C ARG A 57 3.13 -13.02 16.18
N GLY A 58 2.07 -13.75 16.53
CA GLY A 58 1.18 -13.42 17.62
C GLY A 58 -0.04 -12.59 17.19
N ALA A 59 -1.22 -13.00 17.68
CA ALA A 59 -2.51 -12.44 17.27
C ALA A 59 -2.59 -10.92 17.45
N ALA A 60 -2.08 -10.38 18.56
CA ALA A 60 -2.11 -8.94 18.82
C ALA A 60 -1.25 -8.13 17.84
N VAL A 61 -0.07 -8.63 17.44
CA VAL A 61 0.81 -7.99 16.45
C VAL A 61 0.15 -8.04 15.06
N GLN A 62 -0.41 -9.19 14.70
CA GLN A 62 -1.12 -9.39 13.44
C GLN A 62 -2.40 -8.53 13.35
N HIS A 63 -3.12 -8.35 14.46
CA HIS A 63 -4.27 -7.45 14.52
C HIS A 63 -3.86 -5.99 14.25
N ARG A 64 -2.82 -5.48 14.94
CA ARG A 64 -2.30 -4.13 14.69
C ARG A 64 -1.81 -3.94 13.26
N TRP A 65 -1.15 -4.96 12.70
CA TRP A 65 -0.75 -4.97 11.29
C TRP A 65 -1.95 -4.85 10.36
N SER A 66 -2.98 -5.68 10.56
CA SER A 66 -4.23 -5.64 9.80
C SER A 66 -4.92 -4.28 9.85
N CYS A 67 -5.01 -3.65 11.03
CA CYS A 67 -5.56 -2.31 11.19
C CYS A 67 -4.77 -1.27 10.39
N LEU A 68 -3.43 -1.30 10.46
CA LEU A 68 -2.58 -0.39 9.69
C LEU A 68 -2.74 -0.60 8.17
N VAL A 69 -2.68 -1.85 7.69
CA VAL A 69 -2.84 -2.19 6.27
C VAL A 69 -4.18 -1.68 5.74
N ARG A 70 -5.27 -1.88 6.49
CA ARG A 70 -6.61 -1.41 6.12
C ARG A 70 -6.68 0.12 6.03
N ALA A 71 -6.09 0.83 6.99
CA ALA A 71 -6.03 2.29 6.96
C ALA A 71 -5.20 2.81 5.77
N CYS A 72 -4.10 2.14 5.44
CA CYS A 72 -3.26 2.46 4.28
C CYS A 72 -3.93 2.17 2.92
N ALA A 73 -5.09 1.52 2.90
CA ALA A 73 -5.87 1.20 1.71
C ALA A 73 -7.32 1.68 1.81
N ASP A 74 -7.63 2.61 2.72
CA ASP A 74 -9.00 3.03 3.05
C ASP A 74 -9.76 3.68 1.87
N SER A 75 -9.02 4.31 0.96
CA SER A 75 -9.53 5.06 -0.19
C SER A 75 -8.65 4.85 -1.42
N PRO A 76 -9.13 5.15 -2.65
CA PRO A 76 -8.31 5.04 -3.86
C PRO A 76 -7.02 5.89 -3.79
N THR A 77 -7.02 6.97 -3.01
CA THR A 77 -5.89 7.89 -2.82
C THR A 77 -5.00 7.55 -1.63
N ALA A 78 -5.34 6.53 -0.83
CA ALA A 78 -4.51 6.09 0.29
C ALA A 78 -3.20 5.50 -0.23
N LEU A 79 -3.26 4.64 -1.25
CA LEU A 79 -2.10 4.14 -2.01
C LEU A 79 -0.98 3.53 -1.14
N GLY A 80 -1.35 2.87 -0.04
CA GLY A 80 -0.39 2.30 0.91
C GLY A 80 0.09 3.28 1.98
N PHE A 81 -0.49 4.48 2.04
CA PHE A 81 -0.19 5.52 3.02
C PHE A 81 -1.37 5.79 3.93
N VAL A 82 -1.08 6.10 5.19
CA VAL A 82 -2.01 6.75 6.12
C VAL A 82 -1.35 8.01 6.65
N GLN A 83 -2.10 9.11 6.68
CA GLN A 83 -1.66 10.38 7.24
C GLN A 83 -2.66 10.83 8.30
N VAL A 84 -2.14 11.32 9.42
CA VAL A 84 -2.93 11.92 10.51
C VAL A 84 -2.27 13.22 10.97
N ASP A 85 -3.10 14.14 11.46
CA ASP A 85 -2.61 15.30 12.20
C ASP A 85 -2.10 14.86 13.59
N GLY A 86 -1.08 15.55 14.09
CA GLY A 86 -0.47 15.28 15.39
C GLY A 86 0.70 14.30 15.30
N SER A 87 0.60 13.20 16.05
CA SER A 87 1.67 12.26 16.36
C SER A 87 1.32 10.81 15.98
N LEU A 88 2.27 9.89 16.12
CA LEU A 88 2.02 8.46 15.98
C LEU A 88 1.00 7.90 16.99
N ARG A 89 0.84 8.53 18.17
CA ARG A 89 -0.20 8.14 19.14
C ARG A 89 -1.59 8.45 18.60
N ASN A 90 -1.77 9.60 17.93
CA ASN A 90 -3.02 9.93 17.25
C ASN A 90 -3.39 8.92 16.15
N LEU A 91 -2.38 8.33 15.49
CA LEU A 91 -2.61 7.24 14.55
C LEU A 91 -3.06 5.97 15.29
N ALA A 92 -2.42 5.60 16.40
CA ALA A 92 -2.83 4.44 17.21
C ALA A 92 -4.28 4.57 17.69
N ASP A 93 -4.66 5.75 18.20
CA ASP A 93 -6.02 6.06 18.63
C ASP A 93 -7.02 5.91 17.48
N ARG A 94 -6.70 6.47 16.30
CA ARG A 94 -7.54 6.34 15.10
C ARG A 94 -7.72 4.87 14.67
N LEU A 95 -6.70 4.04 14.88
CA LEU A 95 -6.73 2.61 14.58
C LEU A 95 -7.41 1.78 15.69
N GLY A 96 -7.68 2.37 16.86
CA GLY A 96 -8.25 1.68 18.02
C GLY A 96 -7.30 0.64 18.62
N VAL A 97 -5.99 0.92 18.65
CA VAL A 97 -4.98 -0.02 19.14
C VAL A 97 -4.12 0.60 20.25
N ASP A 98 -3.59 -0.26 21.13
CA ASP A 98 -2.64 0.14 22.17
C ASP A 98 -1.44 0.91 21.57
N ASP A 99 -1.23 2.14 22.03
CA ASP A 99 -0.30 3.08 21.43
C ASP A 99 1.15 2.68 21.66
N ASP A 100 1.53 2.32 22.89
CA ASP A 100 2.88 1.91 23.22
C ASP A 100 3.29 0.62 22.49
N ALA A 101 2.41 -0.38 22.40
CA ALA A 101 2.66 -1.58 21.60
C ALA A 101 2.72 -1.27 20.10
N PHE A 102 1.85 -0.39 19.61
CA PHE A 102 1.87 0.02 18.20
C PHE A 102 3.16 0.75 17.83
N LEU A 103 3.62 1.70 18.65
CA LEU A 103 4.88 2.41 18.43
C LEU A 103 6.08 1.47 18.48
N ARG A 104 6.11 0.51 19.41
CA ARG A 104 7.14 -0.56 19.42
C ARG A 104 7.11 -1.38 18.13
N ASN A 105 5.92 -1.79 17.70
CA ASN A 105 5.75 -2.53 16.46
C ASN A 105 6.22 -1.73 15.24
N LEU A 106 5.86 -0.44 15.11
CA LEU A 106 6.33 0.41 14.02
C LEU A 106 7.87 0.49 13.96
N ARG A 107 8.55 0.63 15.11
CA ARG A 107 10.02 0.61 15.17
C ARG A 107 10.59 -0.73 14.69
N THR A 108 10.04 -1.84 15.19
CA THR A 108 10.46 -3.19 14.75
C THR A 108 10.22 -3.41 13.26
N TRP A 109 9.07 -2.98 12.74
CA TRP A 109 8.69 -3.11 11.34
C TRP A 109 9.56 -2.26 10.42
N GLY A 110 9.89 -1.03 10.83
CA GLY A 110 10.79 -0.14 10.10
C GLY A 110 12.26 -0.55 10.17
N ALA A 111 12.68 -1.29 11.20
CA ALA A 111 14.04 -1.80 11.31
C ALA A 111 14.32 -3.04 10.42
N LYS A 112 13.29 -3.68 9.86
CA LYS A 112 13.45 -4.82 8.95
C LYS A 112 14.22 -4.43 7.67
N ARG A 113 14.76 -5.44 7.00
CA ARG A 113 15.49 -5.31 5.72
C ARG A 113 14.87 -6.25 4.68
N PRO A 114 14.13 -5.73 3.68
CA PRO A 114 13.70 -4.33 3.54
C PRO A 114 12.69 -3.91 4.64
N PRO A 115 12.52 -2.59 4.90
CA PRO A 115 11.53 -2.11 5.85
C PRO A 115 10.12 -2.43 5.35
N ILE A 116 9.29 -3.01 6.23
CA ILE A 116 7.88 -3.31 5.88
C ILE A 116 6.95 -2.11 6.15
N VAL A 117 7.42 -1.15 6.97
CA VAL A 117 6.76 0.13 7.23
C VAL A 117 7.80 1.24 7.23
N VAL A 118 7.46 2.40 6.68
CA VAL A 118 8.25 3.63 6.78
C VAL A 118 7.38 4.73 7.36
N ALA A 119 7.87 5.47 8.34
CA ALA A 119 7.14 6.56 8.98
C ALA A 119 7.96 7.86 8.91
N ALA A 120 7.28 8.98 8.68
CA ALA A 120 7.89 10.30 8.77
C ALA A 120 6.97 11.25 9.55
N GLU A 121 7.56 12.01 10.45
CA GLU A 121 6.87 13.05 11.21
C GLU A 121 7.26 14.42 10.64
N SER A 122 6.25 15.24 10.34
CA SER A 122 6.44 16.65 10.01
C SER A 122 6.11 17.46 11.25
N LYS A 123 7.09 18.21 11.77
CA LYS A 123 6.82 19.22 12.79
C LYS A 123 6.20 20.44 12.09
N GLY A 124 5.03 20.86 12.54
CA GLY A 124 4.46 22.14 12.13
C GLY A 124 5.39 23.30 12.51
N PRO A 125 5.34 24.45 11.81
CA PRO A 125 6.06 25.63 12.27
C PRO A 125 5.61 25.96 13.69
N ARG A 126 6.54 25.98 14.65
CA ARG A 126 6.30 26.63 15.94
C ARG A 126 6.14 28.13 15.65
N GLY A 127 5.06 28.72 16.14
CA GLY A 127 4.56 30.01 15.68
C GLY A 127 5.62 31.09 15.46
N ALA A 128 5.60 31.67 14.26
CA ALA A 128 5.97 33.04 13.97
C ALA A 128 5.04 33.50 12.84
N GLY A 129 4.47 34.70 13.00
CA GLY A 129 3.28 35.21 12.32
C GLY A 129 3.13 34.92 10.81
N GLY A 130 1.89 34.68 10.40
CA GLY A 130 1.38 35.10 9.09
C GLY A 130 1.10 34.02 8.03
N ALA A 131 1.73 32.85 8.09
CA ALA A 131 1.45 31.78 7.12
C ALA A 131 0.67 30.64 7.78
N LYS A 132 -0.56 30.40 7.31
CA LYS A 132 -1.52 29.36 7.77
C LYS A 132 -0.79 28.10 8.27
N GLY A 133 -0.60 28.02 9.59
CA GLY A 133 0.34 27.11 10.23
C GLY A 133 0.04 25.65 9.90
N ARG A 134 0.96 24.97 9.22
CA ARG A 134 0.86 23.53 8.99
C ARG A 134 0.89 22.86 10.36
N LYS A 135 -0.19 22.17 10.75
CA LYS A 135 -0.19 21.36 11.98
C LYS A 135 0.88 20.27 11.86
N ALA A 136 1.44 19.85 12.99
CA ALA A 136 2.25 18.64 13.00
C ALA A 136 1.46 17.49 12.39
N SER A 137 2.10 16.63 11.62
CA SER A 137 1.43 15.50 10.98
C SER A 137 2.38 14.33 10.85
N VAL A 138 1.85 13.12 10.95
CA VAL A 138 2.60 11.90 10.68
C VAL A 138 2.05 11.22 9.44
N ILE A 139 2.97 10.73 8.62
CA ILE A 139 2.68 9.88 7.48
C ILE A 139 3.36 8.53 7.68
N VAL A 140 2.59 7.46 7.53
CA VAL A 140 3.08 6.07 7.56
C VAL A 140 2.79 5.44 6.22
N GLN A 141 3.74 4.68 5.70
CA GLN A 141 3.65 3.94 4.45
C GLN A 141 3.90 2.45 4.71
N VAL A 142 3.13 1.59 4.06
CA VAL A 142 3.46 0.18 3.82
C VAL A 142 3.98 0.07 2.38
N PRO A 143 5.31 0.00 2.15
CA PRO A 143 5.89 0.16 0.81
C PRO A 143 5.41 -0.90 -0.19
N LEU A 144 5.37 -2.18 0.21
CA LEU A 144 4.95 -3.26 -0.68
C LEU A 144 3.46 -3.14 -1.06
N LEU A 145 2.60 -2.75 -0.11
CA LEU A 145 1.19 -2.46 -0.39
C LEU A 145 1.05 -1.28 -1.37
N SER A 146 1.87 -0.24 -1.21
CA SER A 146 1.90 0.90 -2.13
C SER A 146 2.22 0.45 -3.56
N ALA A 147 3.24 -0.40 -3.71
CA ALA A 147 3.64 -0.94 -5.00
C ALA A 147 2.52 -1.74 -5.66
N TRP A 148 1.85 -2.62 -4.90
CA TRP A 148 0.73 -3.42 -5.40
C TRP A 148 -0.48 -2.58 -5.79
N LEU A 149 -0.87 -1.60 -4.97
CA LEU A 149 -1.99 -0.70 -5.31
C LEU A 149 -1.69 0.11 -6.58
N LEU A 150 -0.47 0.62 -6.74
CA LEU A 150 -0.08 1.36 -7.95
C LEU A 150 -0.03 0.47 -9.18
N TRP A 151 0.52 -0.75 -9.08
CA TRP A 151 0.54 -1.70 -10.17
C TRP A 151 -0.88 -2.10 -10.59
N THR A 152 -1.77 -2.39 -9.63
CA THR A 152 -3.16 -2.71 -9.91
C THR A 152 -3.89 -1.54 -10.58
N ALA A 153 -3.61 -0.30 -10.17
CA ALA A 153 -4.18 0.87 -10.82
C ALA A 153 -3.74 0.97 -12.29
N ASP A 154 -2.44 0.80 -12.54
CA ASP A 154 -1.87 0.83 -13.89
C ASP A 154 -2.40 -0.31 -14.76
N ALA A 155 -2.42 -1.55 -14.26
CA ALA A 155 -2.90 -2.70 -15.00
C ALA A 155 -4.39 -2.56 -15.35
N ARG A 156 -5.21 -2.07 -14.43
CA ARG A 156 -6.62 -1.81 -14.71
C ARG A 156 -6.81 -0.67 -15.71
N SER A 157 -5.95 0.34 -15.71
CA SER A 157 -6.03 1.42 -16.72
C SER A 157 -5.86 0.90 -18.15
N VAL A 158 -5.07 -0.17 -18.36
CA VAL A 158 -4.93 -0.85 -19.66
C VAL A 158 -6.25 -1.50 -20.10
N VAL A 159 -6.95 -2.12 -19.16
CA VAL A 159 -8.29 -2.69 -19.40
C VAL A 159 -9.28 -1.60 -19.81
N TYR A 160 -9.34 -0.50 -19.05
CA TYR A 160 -10.26 0.61 -19.37
C TYR A 160 -9.91 1.32 -20.68
N ARG A 161 -8.63 1.35 -21.07
CA ARG A 161 -8.21 1.86 -22.38
C ARG A 161 -8.67 0.98 -23.54
N GLY A 162 -9.13 -0.24 -23.28
CA GLY A 162 -9.62 -1.17 -24.31
C GLY A 162 -8.50 -1.88 -25.08
N MET A 163 -7.27 -1.89 -24.55
CA MET A 163 -6.14 -2.57 -25.19
C MET A 163 -6.35 -4.09 -25.18
N GLN A 164 -6.18 -4.71 -26.35
CA GLN A 164 -6.42 -6.14 -26.55
C GLN A 164 -5.17 -6.98 -26.27
N GLY A 165 -5.36 -8.26 -25.95
CA GLY A 165 -4.28 -9.22 -25.73
C GLY A 165 -3.67 -9.23 -24.33
N PHE A 166 -4.10 -8.33 -23.44
CA PHE A 166 -3.65 -8.26 -22.04
C PHE A 166 -4.64 -8.90 -21.06
N ILE A 167 -4.17 -9.18 -19.85
CA ILE A 167 -5.00 -9.76 -18.80
C ILE A 167 -6.16 -8.84 -18.36
N GLY A 168 -7.31 -9.44 -18.11
CA GLY A 168 -8.50 -8.75 -17.61
C GLY A 168 -8.52 -8.57 -16.08
N PRO A 169 -9.56 -7.89 -15.55
CA PRO A 169 -9.70 -7.55 -14.12
C PRO A 169 -9.51 -8.72 -13.15
N GLU A 170 -10.09 -9.87 -13.46
CA GLU A 170 -10.06 -11.03 -12.57
C GLU A 170 -8.66 -11.64 -12.51
N ARG A 171 -7.97 -11.68 -13.64
CA ARG A 171 -6.60 -12.19 -13.70
C ARG A 171 -5.60 -11.23 -13.06
N ILE A 172 -5.81 -9.91 -13.16
CA ILE A 172 -5.05 -8.89 -12.40
C ILE A 172 -5.16 -9.15 -10.90
N ARG A 173 -6.40 -9.39 -10.41
CA ARG A 173 -6.65 -9.74 -9.00
C ARG A 173 -5.94 -11.03 -8.60
N GLN A 174 -6.03 -12.07 -9.42
CA GLN A 174 -5.39 -13.36 -9.15
C GLN A 174 -3.87 -13.22 -9.04
N VAL A 175 -3.22 -12.56 -10.00
CA VAL A 175 -1.77 -12.28 -9.95
C VAL A 175 -1.41 -11.55 -8.66
N ALA A 176 -2.13 -10.48 -8.32
CA ALA A 176 -1.84 -9.69 -7.13
C ALA A 176 -1.96 -10.52 -5.85
N VAL A 177 -3.09 -11.19 -5.63
CA VAL A 177 -3.33 -11.95 -4.39
C VAL A 177 -2.35 -13.11 -4.25
N THR A 178 -2.09 -13.85 -5.34
CA THR A 178 -1.13 -14.95 -5.30
C THR A 178 0.27 -14.44 -4.95
N LEU A 179 0.80 -13.45 -5.64
CA LEU A 179 2.16 -12.98 -5.38
C LEU A 179 2.29 -12.29 -4.02
N ILE A 180 1.29 -11.53 -3.56
CA ILE A 180 1.25 -10.96 -2.20
C ILE A 180 1.37 -12.06 -1.15
N ALA A 181 0.64 -13.16 -1.30
CA ALA A 181 0.66 -14.26 -0.34
C ALA A 181 2.07 -14.87 -0.17
N HIS A 182 2.91 -14.78 -1.20
CA HIS A 182 4.30 -15.25 -1.19
C HIS A 182 5.32 -14.13 -0.94
N GLY A 183 4.87 -12.89 -0.73
CA GLY A 183 5.74 -11.74 -0.43
C GLY A 183 6.47 -11.17 -1.64
N ASP A 184 6.05 -11.53 -2.85
CA ASP A 184 6.69 -11.06 -4.08
C ASP A 184 6.27 -9.61 -4.40
N HIS A 185 7.14 -8.93 -5.14
CA HIS A 185 6.88 -7.60 -5.68
C HIS A 185 5.94 -7.67 -6.89
N PRO A 186 5.18 -6.60 -7.19
CA PRO A 186 4.45 -6.53 -8.45
C PRO A 186 5.42 -6.63 -9.64
N PRO A 187 4.96 -7.19 -10.77
CA PRO A 187 5.78 -7.24 -11.97
C PRO A 187 6.08 -5.82 -12.47
N ALA A 188 7.21 -5.66 -13.16
CA ALA A 188 7.62 -4.36 -13.70
C ALA A 188 6.63 -3.83 -14.74
N GLU A 189 6.09 -4.74 -15.57
CA GLU A 189 5.14 -4.40 -16.62
C GLU A 189 3.72 -4.27 -16.09
N LYS A 190 3.06 -3.15 -16.43
CA LYS A 190 1.64 -2.93 -16.14
C LYS A 190 0.71 -3.70 -17.07
N ALA A 191 1.15 -3.98 -18.29
CA ALA A 191 0.37 -4.64 -19.33
C ALA A 191 0.86 -6.09 -19.50
N LEU A 192 0.40 -6.99 -18.63
CA LEU A 192 0.78 -8.39 -18.69
C LEU A 192 0.00 -9.14 -19.76
N LEU A 193 0.69 -10.01 -20.50
CA LEU A 193 0.07 -11.01 -21.34
C LEU A 193 -0.45 -12.18 -20.48
N PRO A 194 -1.48 -12.91 -20.94
CA PRO A 194 -2.01 -14.08 -20.22
C PRO A 194 -0.94 -15.13 -19.86
N LEU A 195 -0.04 -15.44 -20.80
CA LEU A 195 1.03 -16.44 -20.59
C LEU A 195 2.01 -16.01 -19.49
N ASP A 196 2.35 -14.73 -19.42
CA ASP A 196 3.23 -14.19 -18.39
C ASP A 196 2.57 -14.23 -17.01
N ALA A 197 1.28 -13.88 -16.94
CA ALA A 197 0.50 -13.98 -15.71
C ALA A 197 0.42 -15.43 -15.21
N ASP A 198 0.14 -16.40 -16.07
CA ASP A 198 0.11 -17.82 -15.71
C ASP A 198 1.48 -18.35 -15.28
N ARG A 199 2.55 -17.86 -15.90
CA ARG A 199 3.93 -18.18 -15.47
C ARG A 199 4.21 -17.64 -14.06
N LEU A 200 3.88 -16.37 -13.79
CA LEU A 200 4.10 -15.74 -12.48
C LEU A 200 3.31 -16.46 -11.38
N ILE A 201 2.03 -16.77 -11.62
CA ILE A 201 1.18 -17.50 -10.67
C ILE A 201 1.78 -18.88 -10.36
N ARG A 202 2.15 -19.65 -11.39
CA ARG A 202 2.75 -20.99 -11.20
C ARG A 202 4.05 -20.93 -10.38
N LEU A 203 4.95 -20.01 -10.73
CA LEU A 203 6.23 -19.87 -10.02
C LEU A 203 6.06 -19.49 -8.55
N ALA A 204 5.07 -18.67 -8.22
CA ALA A 204 4.76 -18.33 -6.84
C ALA A 204 4.20 -19.53 -6.08
N SER A 205 3.25 -20.27 -6.67
CA SER A 205 2.60 -21.42 -6.03
C SER A 205 3.49 -22.66 -5.86
N SER A 206 4.64 -22.72 -6.53
CA SER A 206 5.60 -23.83 -6.41
C SER A 206 6.66 -23.62 -5.30
N ARG A 207 6.56 -22.56 -4.49
CA ARG A 207 7.46 -22.26 -3.36
C ARG A 207 6.81 -22.60 -2.03
#